data_AF-A0A0M6YCL4-F1
#
_entry.id   AF-A0A0M6YCL4-F1
#
_cell.length_a   1.000
_cell.length_b   1.000
_cell.length_c   1.000
_cell.angle_alpha   90.00
_cell.angle_beta   90.00
_cell.angle_gamma   90.00
#
_symmetry.space_group_name_H-M   'P 1'
#
loop_
_entity.id
_entity.type
_entity.pdbx_description
1 polymer ?
#
loop_
_entity_poly.entity_id
_entity_poly.type
_entity_poly.pdbx_seq_one_letter_code
_entity_poly.pdbx_strand_id
1 'polypeptide(L)'
;MTDIFPVSNIDSRTSVFVGCIGYEDRSSYLLREDFNDSEISHVLFDYRAVDGDGVGLCSYDRNLEIAKRMGAKLEPDFNRFLEILSSTIGSQQNPNLILDITSFDRSKMAELLLQVFRLKDALSQIRLMYSPRTFQPFEMVKFDVVQSFGPVLPEFFGSADGFEKPLSLVLGAGYEFGKAVGAVDTLEPDHIYCFRPTGTDPRFDQHIDQANVNFSFMDKQENIFGYDLNDAYTLYSDLRRLVEYEGVERSVLLLPLGPKLFAALSILIATVLHPTVMVWRHSTVSAAQPETITDAETTGAIVEFAFRFAK
;
A
#
# COMPACT_ATOMS: atom_id res chain seq x y z
N MET A 1 15.92 16.89 -1.53
CA MET A 1 14.80 15.93 -1.43
C MET A 1 14.08 15.93 -2.77
N THR A 2 13.66 14.75 -3.25
CA THR A 2 12.90 14.64 -4.50
C THR A 2 11.43 14.81 -4.16
N ASP A 3 10.81 15.87 -4.67
CA ASP A 3 9.37 16.07 -4.52
C ASP A 3 8.60 15.43 -5.69
N ILE A 4 7.28 15.31 -5.54
CA ILE A 4 6.39 14.79 -6.58
C ILE A 4 5.24 15.75 -6.86
N PHE A 5 4.76 15.74 -8.09
CA PHE A 5 3.56 16.46 -8.51
C PHE A 5 2.49 15.45 -8.91
N PRO A 6 1.38 15.37 -8.17
CA PRO A 6 0.22 14.61 -8.63
C PRO A 6 -0.25 15.13 -9.99
N VAL A 7 -0.62 14.23 -10.90
CA VAL A 7 -1.06 14.57 -12.26
C VAL A 7 -2.43 13.97 -12.55
N SER A 8 -3.31 14.77 -13.14
CA SER A 8 -4.63 14.33 -13.61
C SER A 8 -4.65 13.95 -15.09
N ASN A 9 -3.73 14.51 -15.89
CA ASN A 9 -3.58 14.20 -17.31
C ASN A 9 -2.60 13.04 -17.49
N ILE A 10 -3.17 11.84 -17.60
CA ILE A 10 -2.44 10.60 -17.73
C ILE A 10 -2.00 10.43 -19.18
N ASP A 11 -0.69 10.32 -19.42
CA ASP A 11 -0.20 9.82 -20.70
C ASP A 11 -0.67 8.38 -20.88
N SER A 12 -1.40 8.11 -21.96
CA SER A 12 -2.03 6.82 -22.20
C SER A 12 -1.02 5.73 -22.56
N ARG A 13 0.20 6.08 -23.01
CA ARG A 13 1.17 5.09 -23.46
C ARG A 13 2.02 4.59 -22.29
N THR A 14 1.50 3.60 -21.58
CA THR A 14 2.27 2.82 -20.61
C THR A 14 3.33 1.99 -21.33
N SER A 15 4.53 1.89 -20.76
CA SER A 15 5.59 1.05 -21.33
C SER A 15 6.13 0.00 -20.37
N VAL A 16 5.90 0.16 -19.05
CA VAL A 16 6.26 -0.84 -18.04
C VAL A 16 5.10 -1.04 -17.07
N PHE A 17 4.67 -2.30 -16.91
CA PHE A 17 3.72 -2.73 -15.89
C PHE A 17 4.47 -3.52 -14.81
N VAL A 18 4.26 -3.15 -13.55
CA VAL A 18 4.81 -3.84 -12.39
C VAL A 18 3.68 -4.26 -11.47
N GLY A 19 3.70 -5.51 -11.05
CA GLY A 19 2.70 -6.08 -10.14
C GLY A 19 3.22 -7.31 -9.43
N CYS A 20 2.33 -8.07 -8.82
CA CYS A 20 2.67 -9.35 -8.23
C CYS A 20 1.58 -10.40 -8.46
N ILE A 21 1.99 -11.65 -8.47
CA ILE A 21 1.09 -12.81 -8.54
C ILE A 21 1.09 -13.48 -7.17
N GLY A 22 -0.10 -13.60 -6.59
CA GLY A 22 -0.33 -14.24 -5.30
C GLY A 22 -1.62 -15.07 -5.31
N TYR A 23 -2.05 -15.50 -4.12
CA TYR A 23 -3.24 -16.34 -3.94
C TYR A 23 -4.57 -15.60 -4.12
N GLU A 24 -4.59 -14.27 -4.02
CA GLU A 24 -5.81 -13.47 -4.18
C GLU A 24 -6.19 -13.35 -5.67
N ASP A 25 -7.46 -13.57 -6.04
CA ASP A 25 -7.94 -13.38 -7.42
C ASP A 25 -7.57 -12.00 -7.98
N ARG A 26 -7.73 -10.96 -7.15
CA ARG A 26 -7.45 -9.59 -7.55
C ARG A 26 -5.98 -9.32 -7.92
N SER A 27 -5.04 -10.21 -7.62
CA SER A 27 -3.62 -10.01 -7.95
C SER A 27 -3.34 -10.02 -9.45
N SER A 28 -4.24 -10.61 -10.26
CA SER A 28 -4.11 -10.60 -11.72
C SER A 28 -5.13 -9.70 -12.42
N TYR A 29 -5.97 -8.98 -11.66
CA TYR A 29 -7.11 -8.26 -12.23
C TYR A 29 -6.70 -7.22 -13.28
N LEU A 30 -5.74 -6.35 -12.96
CA LEU A 30 -5.27 -5.33 -13.92
C LEU A 30 -4.59 -5.93 -15.16
N LEU A 31 -3.90 -7.07 -15.01
CA LEU A 31 -3.31 -7.79 -16.12
C LEU A 31 -4.38 -8.34 -17.08
N ARG A 32 -5.56 -8.73 -16.55
CA ARG A 32 -6.68 -9.25 -17.36
C ARG A 32 -7.39 -8.15 -18.15
N GLU A 33 -7.66 -7.01 -17.52
CA GLU A 33 -8.57 -6.01 -18.08
C GLU A 33 -7.88 -4.92 -18.91
N ASP A 34 -6.79 -4.32 -18.41
CA ASP A 34 -6.31 -3.03 -18.92
C ASP A 34 -4.94 -3.06 -19.60
N PHE A 35 -4.13 -4.09 -19.35
CA PHE A 35 -2.72 -4.09 -19.77
C PHE A 35 -2.32 -5.30 -20.62
N ASN A 36 -3.23 -5.78 -21.47
CA ASN A 36 -2.96 -6.87 -22.42
C ASN A 36 -2.26 -6.41 -23.73
N ASP A 37 -1.43 -5.36 -23.65
CA ASP A 37 -0.72 -4.84 -24.82
C ASP A 37 0.69 -5.44 -24.91
N SER A 38 1.01 -6.00 -26.08
CA SER A 38 2.34 -6.56 -26.40
C SER A 38 3.48 -5.53 -26.37
N GLU A 39 3.19 -4.23 -26.43
CA GLU A 39 4.20 -3.17 -26.30
C GLU A 39 4.61 -2.92 -24.83
N ILE A 40 3.83 -3.40 -23.86
CA ILE A 40 4.09 -3.21 -22.43
C ILE A 40 5.06 -4.28 -21.94
N SER A 41 6.12 -3.87 -21.25
CA SER A 41 6.97 -4.81 -20.52
C SER A 41 6.36 -5.13 -19.16
N HIS A 42 5.92 -6.37 -18.95
CA HIS A 42 5.38 -6.83 -17.66
C HIS A 42 6.49 -7.44 -16.79
N VAL A 43 6.68 -6.89 -15.59
CA VAL A 43 7.60 -7.38 -14.56
C VAL A 43 6.80 -7.71 -13.32
N LEU A 44 6.73 -8.99 -12.96
CA LEU A 44 5.84 -9.47 -11.89
C LEU A 44 6.62 -10.19 -10.81
N PHE A 45 6.39 -9.80 -9.56
CA PHE A 45 6.88 -10.55 -8.41
C PHE A 45 6.01 -11.78 -8.20
N ASP A 46 6.63 -12.95 -8.10
CA ASP A 46 5.93 -14.22 -7.88
C ASP A 46 6.01 -14.62 -6.40
N TYR A 47 4.89 -14.53 -5.67
CA TYR A 47 4.85 -14.95 -4.26
C TYR A 47 5.03 -16.45 -4.06
N ARG A 48 4.95 -17.27 -5.13
CA ARG A 48 4.92 -18.74 -5.04
C ARG A 48 3.93 -19.21 -3.98
N ALA A 49 2.70 -18.73 -4.07
CA ALA A 49 1.67 -19.04 -3.09
C ALA A 49 1.16 -20.47 -3.30
N VAL A 50 1.96 -21.44 -2.86
CA VAL A 50 1.69 -22.88 -2.93
C VAL A 50 1.65 -23.47 -1.52
N ASP A 51 0.94 -24.60 -1.37
CA ASP A 51 0.93 -25.38 -0.14
C ASP A 51 2.19 -26.27 0.00
N GLY A 52 2.21 -27.11 1.04
CA GLY A 52 3.33 -28.02 1.31
C GLY A 52 3.57 -29.09 0.24
N ASP A 53 2.56 -29.38 -0.60
CA ASP A 53 2.63 -30.33 -1.71
C ASP A 53 2.91 -29.62 -3.05
N GLY A 54 3.06 -28.29 -3.05
CA GLY A 54 3.32 -27.48 -4.24
C GLY A 54 2.07 -27.15 -5.05
N VAL A 55 0.86 -27.38 -4.50
CA VAL A 55 -0.41 -27.00 -5.13
C VAL A 55 -0.69 -25.52 -4.88
N GLY A 56 -1.14 -24.80 -5.90
CA GLY A 56 -1.47 -23.39 -5.77
C GLY A 56 -2.57 -23.12 -4.75
N LEU A 57 -2.35 -22.12 -3.90
CA LEU A 57 -3.32 -21.64 -2.93
C LEU A 57 -4.36 -20.74 -3.64
N CYS A 58 -5.64 -21.00 -3.39
CA CYS A 58 -6.74 -20.18 -3.88
C CYS A 58 -6.65 -19.93 -5.41
N SER A 59 -6.60 -18.66 -5.84
CA SER A 59 -6.54 -18.26 -7.25
C SER A 59 -5.13 -18.25 -7.84
N TYR A 60 -4.10 -18.68 -7.11
CA TYR A 60 -2.70 -18.57 -7.53
C TYR A 60 -2.41 -19.23 -8.88
N ASP A 61 -2.83 -20.49 -9.09
CA ASP A 61 -2.53 -21.21 -10.35
C ASP A 61 -3.14 -20.51 -11.57
N ARG A 62 -4.36 -19.99 -11.43
CA ARG A 62 -5.01 -19.19 -12.46
C ARG A 62 -4.25 -17.89 -12.74
N ASN A 63 -3.86 -17.18 -11.68
CA ASN A 63 -3.12 -15.93 -11.79
C ASN A 63 -1.76 -16.13 -12.47
N LEU A 64 -1.06 -17.23 -12.14
CA LEU A 64 0.20 -17.62 -12.74
C LEU A 64 0.05 -17.97 -14.23
N GLU A 65 -1.02 -18.68 -14.59
CA GLU A 65 -1.30 -18.99 -16.00
C GLU A 65 -1.55 -17.72 -16.82
N ILE A 66 -2.32 -16.76 -16.28
CA ILE A 66 -2.55 -15.46 -16.92
C ILE A 66 -1.20 -14.74 -17.14
N ALA A 67 -0.36 -14.62 -16.11
CA ALA A 67 0.94 -13.98 -16.23
C ALA A 67 1.85 -14.63 -17.29
N LYS A 68 1.82 -15.96 -17.39
CA LYS A 68 2.58 -16.71 -18.42
C LYS A 68 2.07 -16.44 -19.82
N ARG A 69 0.74 -16.41 -20.02
CA ARG A 69 0.13 -16.07 -21.32
C ARG A 69 0.48 -14.65 -21.76
N MET A 70 0.62 -13.74 -20.80
CA MET A 70 1.06 -12.36 -21.01
C MET A 70 2.56 -12.22 -21.32
N GLY A 71 3.35 -13.30 -21.25
CA GLY A 71 4.80 -13.22 -21.44
C GLY A 71 5.51 -12.44 -20.34
N ALA A 72 4.92 -12.34 -19.15
CA ALA A 72 5.48 -11.56 -18.06
C ALA A 72 6.81 -12.13 -17.54
N LYS A 73 7.74 -11.24 -17.18
CA LYS A 73 8.97 -11.61 -16.46
C LYS A 73 8.64 -11.89 -15.01
N LEU A 74 8.46 -13.17 -14.67
CA LEU A 74 8.15 -13.65 -13.32
C LEU A 74 9.44 -13.89 -12.52
N GLU A 75 9.53 -13.30 -11.32
CA GLU A 75 10.67 -13.49 -10.44
C GLU A 75 10.22 -13.62 -8.97
N PRO A 76 10.54 -14.74 -8.29
CA PRO A 76 10.16 -14.99 -6.90
C PRO A 76 11.18 -14.53 -5.86
N ASP A 77 12.42 -14.23 -6.24
CA ASP A 77 13.36 -13.55 -5.35
C ASP A 77 13.15 -12.03 -5.45
N PHE A 78 12.79 -11.39 -4.34
CA PHE A 78 12.39 -9.99 -4.39
C PHE A 78 13.54 -9.04 -4.78
N ASN A 79 14.78 -9.33 -4.39
CA ASN A 79 15.94 -8.51 -4.78
C ASN A 79 16.18 -8.63 -6.28
N ARG A 80 16.15 -9.86 -6.81
CA ARG A 80 16.28 -10.10 -8.24
C ARG A 80 15.13 -9.49 -9.04
N PHE A 81 13.92 -9.47 -8.48
CA PHE A 81 12.77 -8.77 -9.07
C PHE A 81 13.05 -7.26 -9.21
N LEU A 82 13.61 -6.61 -8.18
CA LEU A 82 14.01 -5.20 -8.24
C LEU A 82 15.15 -4.95 -9.25
N GLU A 83 16.08 -5.89 -9.41
CA GLU A 83 17.12 -5.83 -10.45
C GLU A 83 16.54 -5.90 -11.86
N ILE A 84 15.60 -6.83 -12.11
CA ILE A 84 14.91 -6.98 -13.39
C ILE A 84 14.09 -5.72 -13.70
N LEU A 85 13.41 -5.16 -12.70
CA LEU A 85 12.70 -3.89 -12.83
C LEU A 85 13.65 -2.77 -13.25
N SER A 86 14.77 -2.62 -12.54
CA SER A 86 15.77 -1.58 -12.83
C SER A 86 16.35 -1.71 -14.24
N SER A 87 16.67 -2.93 -14.66
CA SER A 87 17.14 -3.23 -16.01
C SER A 87 16.08 -2.92 -17.08
N THR A 88 14.82 -3.29 -16.81
CA THR A 88 13.70 -3.04 -17.73
C THR A 88 13.45 -1.54 -17.91
N ILE A 89 13.41 -0.77 -16.82
CA ILE A 89 13.30 0.70 -16.86
C ILE A 89 14.51 1.30 -17.59
N GLY A 90 15.73 0.88 -17.25
CA GLY A 90 16.96 1.40 -17.86
C GLY A 90 17.12 1.10 -19.36
N SER A 91 16.44 0.08 -19.88
CA SER A 91 16.42 -0.23 -21.32
C SER A 91 15.45 0.62 -22.15
N GLN A 92 14.61 1.44 -21.50
CA GLN A 92 13.60 2.25 -22.15
C GLN A 92 13.89 3.74 -21.96
N GLN A 93 13.54 4.56 -22.96
CA GLN A 93 13.72 6.00 -22.88
C GLN A 93 12.53 6.65 -22.15
N ASN A 94 12.76 7.12 -20.92
CA ASN A 94 11.75 7.80 -20.08
C ASN A 94 10.40 7.06 -19.98
N PRO A 95 10.37 5.76 -19.57
CA PRO A 95 9.14 4.99 -19.47
C PRO A 95 8.07 5.63 -18.56
N ASN A 96 6.82 5.39 -18.93
CA ASN A 96 5.66 5.56 -18.05
C ASN A 96 5.42 4.23 -17.31
N LEU A 97 5.41 4.29 -15.98
CA LEU A 97 5.39 3.14 -15.10
C LEU A 97 4.03 2.97 -14.42
N ILE A 98 3.49 1.75 -14.46
CA ILE A 98 2.37 1.33 -13.61
C ILE A 98 2.90 0.47 -12.48
N LEU A 99 2.44 0.76 -11.27
CA LEU A 99 2.62 -0.07 -10.10
C LEU A 99 1.25 -0.55 -9.61
N ASP A 100 0.93 -1.82 -9.85
CA ASP A 100 -0.19 -2.49 -9.22
C ASP A 100 0.16 -2.81 -7.76
N ILE A 101 -0.41 -2.03 -6.85
CA ILE A 101 -0.19 -2.17 -5.40
C ILE A 101 -1.20 -3.12 -4.73
N THR A 102 -2.11 -3.72 -5.51
CA THR A 102 -3.28 -4.47 -5.02
C THR A 102 -2.90 -5.63 -4.11
N SER A 103 -1.87 -6.39 -4.48
CA SER A 103 -1.52 -7.64 -3.78
C SER A 103 -0.17 -7.63 -3.08
N PHE A 104 0.61 -6.55 -3.19
CA PHE A 104 1.85 -6.43 -2.42
C PHE A 104 1.58 -6.37 -0.91
N ASP A 105 2.45 -7.03 -0.15
CA ASP A 105 2.60 -6.77 1.28
C ASP A 105 3.29 -5.41 1.50
N ARG A 106 3.08 -4.81 2.67
CA ARG A 106 3.51 -3.43 2.96
C ARG A 106 5.04 -3.25 2.90
N SER A 107 5.82 -4.26 3.26
CA SER A 107 7.29 -4.16 3.22
C SER A 107 7.80 -4.22 1.79
N LYS A 108 7.33 -5.17 0.97
CA LYS A 108 7.66 -5.21 -0.46
C LYS A 108 7.19 -3.95 -1.20
N MET A 109 6.01 -3.44 -0.86
CA MET A 109 5.52 -2.17 -1.40
C MET A 109 6.45 -0.99 -1.06
N ALA A 110 6.97 -0.96 0.17
CA ALA A 110 7.93 0.06 0.60
C ALA A 110 9.25 -0.04 -0.16
N GLU A 111 9.81 -1.24 -0.29
CA GLU A 111 11.06 -1.47 -1.03
C GLU A 111 10.90 -1.14 -2.52
N LEU A 112 9.76 -1.50 -3.12
CA LEU A 112 9.41 -1.17 -4.50
C LEU A 112 9.35 0.35 -4.71
N LEU A 113 8.65 1.08 -3.83
CA LEU A 113 8.56 2.54 -3.93
C LEU A 113 9.92 3.21 -3.74
N LEU A 114 10.74 2.75 -2.79
CA LEU A 114 12.11 3.23 -2.63
C LEU A 114 12.95 2.98 -3.89
N GLN A 115 12.82 1.80 -4.52
CA GLN A 115 13.52 1.50 -5.77
C GLN A 115 13.07 2.41 -6.91
N VAL A 116 11.78 2.70 -7.01
CA VAL A 116 11.23 3.65 -7.99
C VAL A 116 11.78 5.06 -7.77
N PHE A 117 11.93 5.51 -6.53
CA PHE A 117 12.58 6.80 -6.22
C PHE A 117 14.06 6.83 -6.59
N ARG A 118 14.78 5.70 -6.50
CA ARG A 118 16.17 5.59 -6.98
C ARG A 118 16.27 5.69 -8.51
N LEU A 119 15.20 5.30 -9.22
CA LEU A 119 15.10 5.32 -10.68
C LEU A 119 14.41 6.59 -11.23
N LYS A 120 14.18 7.59 -10.38
CA LYS A 120 13.38 8.78 -10.71
C LYS A 120 13.77 9.49 -12.01
N ASP A 121 15.06 9.57 -12.30
CA ASP A 121 15.59 10.35 -13.44
C ASP A 121 15.37 9.61 -14.77
N ALA A 122 15.07 8.31 -14.71
CA ALA A 122 14.72 7.49 -15.86
C ALA A 122 13.20 7.41 -16.11
N LEU A 123 12.37 7.98 -15.24
CA LEU A 123 10.90 7.82 -15.30
C LEU A 123 10.22 9.11 -15.75
N SER A 124 9.26 8.98 -16.66
CA SER A 124 8.42 10.11 -17.10
C SER A 124 7.26 10.35 -16.13
N GLN A 125 6.54 9.28 -15.80
CA GLN A 125 5.35 9.30 -14.96
C GLN A 125 5.19 7.95 -14.25
N ILE A 126 4.60 7.98 -13.06
CA ILE A 126 4.26 6.80 -12.27
C ILE A 126 2.77 6.82 -11.97
N ARG A 127 2.13 5.66 -12.08
CA ARG A 127 0.72 5.45 -11.73
C ARG A 127 0.62 4.31 -10.74
N LEU A 128 0.11 4.60 -9.55
CA LEU A 128 -0.26 3.61 -8.55
C LEU A 128 -1.68 3.15 -8.85
N MET A 129 -1.85 1.85 -9.02
CA MET A 129 -3.14 1.23 -9.32
C MET A 129 -3.54 0.30 -8.19
N TYR A 130 -4.80 0.41 -7.76
CA TYR A 130 -5.34 -0.38 -6.67
C TYR A 130 -6.72 -0.91 -7.04
N SER A 131 -6.92 -2.22 -6.86
CA SER A 131 -8.21 -2.88 -7.07
C SER A 131 -8.85 -3.23 -5.71
N PRO A 132 -9.86 -2.47 -5.25
CA PRO A 132 -10.52 -2.74 -3.97
C PRO A 132 -11.16 -4.12 -3.94
N ARG A 133 -11.14 -4.74 -2.76
CA ARG A 133 -11.73 -6.05 -2.52
C ARG A 133 -13.25 -5.95 -2.39
N THR A 134 -13.97 -6.95 -2.89
CA THR A 134 -15.42 -7.12 -2.65
C THR A 134 -15.72 -7.33 -1.17
N PHE A 135 -16.79 -6.71 -0.69
CA PHE A 135 -17.18 -6.80 0.71
C PHE A 135 -17.28 -8.25 1.18
N GLN A 136 -16.51 -8.56 2.23
CA GLN A 136 -16.64 -9.75 3.03
C GLN A 136 -16.92 -9.31 4.48
N PRO A 137 -17.96 -9.85 5.13
CA PRO A 137 -18.21 -9.56 6.53
C PRO A 137 -17.02 -9.98 7.38
N PHE A 138 -16.61 -9.09 8.28
CA PHE A 138 -15.56 -9.34 9.25
C PHE A 138 -16.14 -10.04 10.48
N GLU A 139 -15.53 -11.15 10.90
CA GLU A 139 -15.85 -11.78 12.18
C GLU A 139 -15.11 -11.02 13.29
N MET A 140 -15.86 -10.30 14.15
CA MET A 140 -15.33 -9.37 15.17
C MET A 140 -14.39 -9.97 16.23
N VAL A 141 -14.04 -11.26 16.18
CA VAL A 141 -13.49 -12.00 17.34
C VAL A 141 -12.22 -12.79 17.02
N LYS A 142 -11.29 -12.20 16.27
CA LYS A 142 -9.91 -12.71 16.23
C LYS A 142 -8.97 -11.68 16.85
N PHE A 143 -8.66 -11.90 18.13
CA PHE A 143 -7.50 -11.27 18.75
C PHE A 143 -6.26 -11.91 18.13
N ASP A 144 -5.77 -11.28 17.08
CA ASP A 144 -4.54 -11.68 16.46
C ASP A 144 -3.36 -11.44 17.42
N VAL A 145 -2.43 -12.39 17.51
CA VAL A 145 -1.18 -12.20 18.24
C VAL A 145 -0.30 -11.24 17.47
N VAL A 146 0.10 -10.14 18.12
CA VAL A 146 1.08 -9.19 17.56
C VAL A 146 2.40 -9.93 17.32
N GLN A 147 2.78 -10.07 16.05
CA GLN A 147 4.06 -10.68 15.67
C GLN A 147 5.16 -9.62 15.61
N SER A 148 4.82 -8.41 15.15
CA SER A 148 5.75 -7.28 15.15
C SER A 148 5.02 -5.94 15.12
N PHE A 149 5.62 -4.96 15.81
CA PHE A 149 5.26 -3.56 15.78
C PHE A 149 6.54 -2.74 15.64
N GLY A 150 6.68 -2.01 14.53
CA GLY A 150 7.91 -1.29 14.21
C GLY A 150 7.94 -0.77 12.77
N PRO A 151 9.07 -0.21 12.32
CA PRO A 151 9.16 0.41 11.01
C PRO A 151 8.90 -0.58 9.87
N VAL A 152 8.28 -0.11 8.78
CA VAL A 152 7.98 -0.96 7.61
C VAL A 152 9.26 -1.45 6.93
N LEU A 153 10.30 -0.61 6.94
CA LEU A 153 11.70 -0.89 6.62
C LEU A 153 12.59 -0.01 7.50
N PRO A 154 13.88 -0.36 7.72
CA PRO A 154 14.80 0.45 8.52
C PRO A 154 14.87 1.94 8.12
N GLU A 155 14.74 2.25 6.83
CA GLU A 155 14.72 3.61 6.28
C GLU A 155 13.55 4.47 6.81
N PHE A 156 12.47 3.85 7.28
CA PHE A 156 11.29 4.55 7.80
C PHE A 156 11.25 4.62 9.34
N PHE A 157 12.38 4.36 10.00
CA PHE A 157 12.51 4.51 11.45
C PHE A 157 12.45 5.97 11.91
N GLY A 158 12.74 6.92 11.02
CA GLY A 158 12.82 8.34 11.33
C GLY A 158 14.24 8.80 11.65
N SER A 159 14.41 10.11 11.82
CA SER A 159 15.68 10.72 12.22
C SER A 159 15.87 10.70 13.74
N ALA A 160 17.12 10.77 14.20
CA ALA A 160 17.46 10.67 15.62
C ALA A 160 16.89 11.82 16.47
N ASP A 161 16.73 13.00 15.89
CA ASP A 161 16.07 14.16 16.52
C ASP A 161 14.55 13.99 16.65
N GLY A 162 13.95 13.04 15.93
CA GLY A 162 12.54 12.73 16.02
C GLY A 162 12.11 12.18 17.39
N PHE A 163 13.04 11.60 18.16
CA PHE A 163 12.75 11.06 19.48
C PHE A 163 12.67 12.12 20.59
N GLU A 164 13.10 13.35 20.32
CA GLU A 164 13.06 14.45 21.29
C GLU A 164 11.76 15.29 21.18
N LYS A 165 11.02 15.14 20.08
CA LYS A 165 9.77 15.88 19.83
C LYS A 165 8.54 15.10 20.30
N PRO A 166 7.45 15.79 20.67
CA PRO A 166 6.16 15.15 20.90
C PRO A 166 5.69 14.40 19.64
N LEU A 167 4.90 13.36 19.82
CA LEU A 167 4.54 12.42 18.74
C LEU A 167 3.12 12.67 18.23
N SER A 168 2.98 12.82 16.92
CA SER A 168 1.70 12.79 16.22
C SER A 168 1.54 11.47 15.47
N LEU A 169 0.53 10.70 15.87
CA LEU A 169 0.16 9.44 15.25
C LEU A 169 -0.96 9.67 14.23
N VAL A 170 -0.73 9.22 12.99
CA VAL A 170 -1.74 9.26 11.91
C VAL A 170 -2.07 7.83 11.49
N LEU A 171 -3.30 7.40 11.78
CA LEU A 171 -3.82 6.06 11.55
C LEU A 171 -4.60 5.99 10.25
N GLY A 172 -4.38 4.95 9.44
CA GLY A 172 -5.33 4.55 8.41
C GLY A 172 -6.23 3.44 8.94
N ALA A 173 -7.51 3.69 9.14
CA ALA A 173 -8.45 2.73 9.72
C ALA A 173 -8.73 1.55 8.80
N GLY A 174 -8.77 0.36 9.40
CA GLY A 174 -9.26 -0.88 8.79
C GLY A 174 -10.23 -1.59 9.74
N TYR A 175 -10.30 -2.92 9.69
CA TYR A 175 -11.07 -3.71 10.65
C TYR A 175 -10.31 -3.97 11.96
N GLU A 176 -9.04 -3.60 12.01
CA GLU A 176 -8.10 -4.03 13.04
C GLU A 176 -8.04 -3.11 14.26
N PHE A 177 -9.17 -2.90 14.93
CA PHE A 177 -9.26 -2.05 16.14
C PHE A 177 -8.22 -2.37 17.21
N GLY A 178 -8.01 -3.65 17.52
CA GLY A 178 -7.02 -4.07 18.51
C GLY A 178 -5.60 -3.61 18.16
N LYS A 179 -5.25 -3.50 16.87
CA LYS A 179 -3.95 -2.98 16.43
C LYS A 179 -3.86 -1.47 16.60
N ALA A 180 -4.95 -0.74 16.35
CA ALA A 180 -5.01 0.70 16.55
C ALA A 180 -4.85 1.06 18.03
N VAL A 181 -5.63 0.42 18.90
CA VAL A 181 -5.55 0.62 20.37
C VAL A 181 -4.17 0.22 20.89
N GLY A 182 -3.67 -0.96 20.53
CA GLY A 182 -2.34 -1.40 20.97
C GLY A 182 -1.22 -0.45 20.53
N ALA A 183 -1.33 0.16 19.34
CA ALA A 183 -0.38 1.16 18.90
C ALA A 183 -0.48 2.47 19.69
N VAL A 184 -1.70 2.96 19.98
CA VAL A 184 -1.92 4.14 20.82
C VAL A 184 -1.36 3.93 22.22
N ASP A 185 -1.67 2.79 22.85
CA ASP A 185 -1.20 2.45 24.20
C ASP A 185 0.33 2.29 24.26
N THR A 186 0.96 1.77 23.19
CA THR A 186 2.41 1.54 23.16
C THR A 186 3.19 2.82 22.87
N LEU A 187 2.67 3.68 21.99
CA LEU A 187 3.37 4.88 21.53
C LEU A 187 3.10 6.11 22.38
N GLU A 188 1.98 6.12 23.13
CA GLU A 188 1.51 7.25 23.94
C GLU A 188 1.61 8.60 23.20
N PRO A 189 1.04 8.73 21.98
CA PRO A 189 1.18 9.94 21.18
C PRO A 189 0.42 11.12 21.78
N ASP A 190 0.98 12.32 21.65
CA ASP A 190 0.32 13.57 22.05
C ASP A 190 -0.91 13.85 21.20
N HIS A 191 -0.83 13.62 19.89
CA HIS A 191 -1.92 13.79 18.94
C HIS A 191 -2.20 12.49 18.19
N ILE A 192 -3.49 12.17 18.06
CA ILE A 192 -3.97 11.04 17.27
C ILE A 192 -4.91 11.57 16.20
N TYR A 193 -4.65 11.17 14.96
CA TYR A 193 -5.50 11.40 13.79
C TYR A 193 -5.86 10.07 13.16
N CYS A 194 -7.09 9.96 12.65
CA CYS A 194 -7.59 8.73 12.05
C CYS A 194 -8.23 9.00 10.69
N PHE A 195 -7.73 8.36 9.64
CA PHE A 195 -8.31 8.38 8.30
C PHE A 195 -9.20 7.15 8.12
N ARG A 196 -10.50 7.39 7.92
CA ARG A 196 -11.54 6.38 7.75
C ARG A 196 -11.93 6.26 6.27
N PRO A 197 -11.71 5.09 5.61
CA PRO A 197 -12.15 4.90 4.23
C PRO A 197 -13.67 4.88 4.11
N THR A 198 -14.17 5.34 2.97
CA THR A 198 -15.57 5.33 2.56
C THR A 198 -15.68 5.06 1.05
N GLY A 199 -16.90 4.83 0.55
CA GLY A 199 -17.21 4.99 -0.88
C GLY A 199 -17.10 3.74 -1.77
N THR A 200 -16.64 2.59 -1.25
CA THR A 200 -16.64 1.34 -2.03
C THR A 200 -17.91 0.51 -1.86
N ASP A 201 -18.39 0.40 -0.63
CA ASP A 201 -19.61 -0.31 -0.26
C ASP A 201 -20.11 0.21 1.09
N PRO A 202 -21.37 0.64 1.22
CA PRO A 202 -21.92 1.07 2.52
C PRO A 202 -21.77 0.02 3.64
N ARG A 203 -21.67 -1.27 3.29
CA ARG A 203 -21.42 -2.36 4.24
C ARG A 203 -20.01 -2.31 4.82
N PHE A 204 -19.01 -1.92 4.03
CA PHE A 204 -17.65 -1.69 4.52
C PHE A 204 -17.65 -0.58 5.58
N ASP A 205 -18.26 0.54 5.27
CA ASP A 205 -18.32 1.72 6.15
C ASP A 205 -18.88 1.35 7.53
N GLN A 206 -20.03 0.65 7.55
CA GLN A 206 -20.65 0.19 8.79
C GLN A 206 -19.78 -0.81 9.57
N HIS A 207 -19.12 -1.73 8.88
CA HIS A 207 -18.27 -2.73 9.54
C HIS A 207 -16.98 -2.12 10.07
N ILE A 208 -16.42 -1.09 9.43
CA ILE A 208 -15.27 -0.36 9.95
C ILE A 208 -15.64 0.39 11.22
N ASP A 209 -16.80 1.06 11.25
CA ASP A 209 -17.28 1.74 12.45
C ASP A 209 -17.49 0.75 13.61
N GLN A 210 -18.17 -0.36 13.34
CA GLN A 210 -18.42 -1.40 14.33
C GLN A 210 -17.14 -2.05 14.83
N ALA A 211 -16.23 -2.41 13.92
CA ALA A 211 -14.95 -3.01 14.26
C ALA A 211 -14.14 -2.08 15.17
N ASN A 212 -14.17 -0.76 14.90
CA ASN A 212 -13.45 0.25 15.69
C ASN A 212 -14.22 0.77 16.91
N VAL A 213 -15.34 0.16 17.29
CA VAL A 213 -16.19 0.60 18.41
C VAL A 213 -16.54 2.09 18.29
N ASN A 214 -16.89 2.52 17.07
CA ASN A 214 -17.11 3.91 16.69
C ASN A 214 -15.95 4.84 17.09
N PHE A 215 -14.72 4.35 16.97
CA PHE A 215 -13.49 5.07 17.28
C PHE A 215 -13.44 5.59 18.72
N SER A 216 -13.92 4.81 19.69
CA SER A 216 -13.95 5.19 21.10
C SER A 216 -12.57 5.49 21.72
N PHE A 217 -11.49 5.09 21.04
CA PHE A 217 -10.10 5.38 21.43
C PHE A 217 -9.64 6.78 21.02
N MET A 218 -10.46 7.52 20.26
CA MET A 218 -10.18 8.89 19.86
C MET A 218 -10.75 9.87 20.88
N ASP A 219 -9.90 10.69 21.48
CA ASP A 219 -10.34 11.74 22.41
C ASP A 219 -11.19 12.82 21.72
N LYS A 220 -10.88 13.11 20.46
CA LYS A 220 -11.53 14.16 19.67
C LYS A 220 -12.04 13.60 18.34
N GLN A 221 -13.36 13.63 18.17
CA GLN A 221 -14.00 13.15 16.94
C GLN A 221 -13.64 14.01 15.71
N GLU A 222 -13.26 15.29 15.91
CA GLU A 222 -12.77 16.18 14.84
C GLU A 222 -11.45 15.72 14.21
N ASN A 223 -10.72 14.80 14.85
CA ASN A 223 -9.49 14.21 14.32
C ASN A 223 -9.75 12.95 13.47
N ILE A 224 -11.02 12.62 13.20
CA ILE A 224 -11.41 11.53 12.30
C ILE A 224 -11.76 12.11 10.93
N PHE A 225 -10.93 11.81 9.94
CA PHE A 225 -11.09 12.26 8.57
C PHE A 225 -11.67 11.14 7.71
N GLY A 226 -12.87 11.33 7.17
CA GLY A 226 -13.40 10.47 6.13
C GLY A 226 -12.66 10.71 4.81
N TYR A 227 -12.33 9.64 4.08
CA TYR A 227 -11.83 9.74 2.70
C TYR A 227 -12.57 8.77 1.79
N ASP A 228 -12.84 9.20 0.55
CA ASP A 228 -13.38 8.30 -0.48
C ASP A 228 -12.23 7.48 -1.06
N LEU A 229 -12.34 6.15 -1.01
CA LEU A 229 -11.32 5.26 -1.54
C LEU A 229 -11.15 5.43 -3.06
N ASN A 230 -12.16 5.93 -3.76
CA ASN A 230 -12.10 6.20 -5.20
C ASN A 230 -11.40 7.53 -5.55
N ASP A 231 -11.16 8.40 -4.55
CA ASP A 231 -10.48 9.69 -4.74
C ASP A 231 -9.10 9.69 -4.07
N ALA A 232 -8.17 8.98 -4.70
CA ALA A 232 -6.80 8.86 -4.22
C ALA A 232 -6.04 10.21 -4.22
N TYR A 233 -6.43 11.15 -5.08
CA TYR A 233 -5.83 12.48 -5.12
C TYR A 233 -6.16 13.27 -3.87
N THR A 234 -7.44 13.33 -3.50
CA THR A 234 -7.88 14.02 -2.29
C THR A 234 -7.27 13.37 -1.06
N LEU A 235 -7.26 12.04 -0.99
CA LEU A 235 -6.58 11.31 0.09
C LEU A 235 -5.10 11.70 0.20
N TYR A 236 -4.35 11.70 -0.91
CA TYR A 236 -2.95 12.12 -0.91
C TYR A 236 -2.81 13.57 -0.42
N SER A 237 -3.63 14.48 -0.92
CA SER A 237 -3.55 15.91 -0.60
C SER A 237 -3.80 16.17 0.89
N ASP A 238 -4.85 15.57 1.45
CA ASP A 238 -5.22 15.77 2.85
C ASP A 238 -4.23 15.11 3.81
N LEU A 239 -3.78 13.89 3.49
CA LEU A 239 -2.76 13.20 4.27
C LEU A 239 -1.44 13.99 4.25
N ARG A 240 -1.00 14.48 3.07
CA ARG A 240 0.23 15.26 2.94
C ARG A 240 0.16 16.55 3.76
N ARG A 241 -0.94 17.29 3.66
CA ARG A 241 -1.14 18.54 4.42
C ARG A 241 -1.08 18.33 5.92
N LEU A 242 -1.74 17.30 6.42
CA LEU A 242 -1.70 16.98 7.86
C LEU A 242 -0.28 16.64 8.31
N VAL A 243 0.42 15.79 7.55
CA VAL A 243 1.80 15.39 7.87
C VAL A 243 2.74 16.60 7.88
N GLU A 244 2.62 17.50 6.91
CA GLU A 244 3.42 18.72 6.87
C GLU A 244 3.08 19.68 8.01
N TYR A 245 1.80 19.82 8.35
CA TYR A 245 1.34 20.65 9.46
C TYR A 245 1.89 20.16 10.81
N GLU A 246 1.73 18.88 11.12
CA GLU A 246 2.22 18.29 12.36
C GLU A 246 3.75 18.25 12.40
N GLY A 247 4.41 18.01 11.26
CA GLY A 247 5.86 17.91 11.12
C GLY A 247 6.64 19.19 11.46
N VAL A 248 5.96 20.34 11.57
CA VAL A 248 6.59 21.60 12.02
C VAL A 248 7.08 21.49 13.47
N GLU A 249 6.27 20.89 14.34
CA GLU A 249 6.52 20.88 15.79
C GLU A 249 6.70 19.47 16.38
N ARG A 250 6.23 18.44 15.67
CA ARG A 250 6.13 17.07 16.17
C ARG A 250 6.79 16.10 15.23
N SER A 251 7.12 14.94 15.78
CA SER A 251 7.46 13.78 14.96
C SER A 251 6.18 13.15 14.46
N VAL A 252 6.13 12.79 13.17
CA VAL A 252 4.93 12.23 12.56
C VAL A 252 5.15 10.75 12.27
N LEU A 253 4.28 9.91 12.80
CA LEU A 253 4.24 8.47 12.54
C LEU A 253 2.97 8.11 11.79
N LEU A 254 3.14 7.57 10.58
CA LEU A 254 2.07 6.99 9.78
C LEU A 254 1.93 5.49 10.11
N LEU A 255 0.73 5.07 10.51
CA LEU A 255 0.41 3.66 10.78
C LEU A 255 -0.77 3.20 9.89
N PRO A 256 -0.50 2.59 8.72
CA PRO A 256 -1.52 2.25 7.74
C PRO A 256 -2.12 0.85 7.97
N LEU A 257 -3.15 0.73 8.81
CA LEU A 257 -3.85 -0.55 9.07
C LEU A 257 -4.87 -0.90 7.99
N GLY A 258 -5.52 0.11 7.40
CA GLY A 258 -6.58 0.01 6.41
C GLY A 258 -6.20 -0.41 4.98
N PRO A 259 -6.95 0.05 3.97
CA PRO A 259 -6.73 -0.27 2.56
C PRO A 259 -5.29 -0.03 2.09
N LYS A 260 -4.82 -0.89 1.18
CA LYS A 260 -3.46 -0.82 0.64
C LYS A 260 -3.16 0.50 -0.07
N LEU A 261 -4.17 1.18 -0.60
CA LEU A 261 -4.02 2.55 -1.13
C LEU A 261 -3.51 3.51 -0.07
N PHE A 262 -4.09 3.50 1.14
CA PHE A 262 -3.65 4.34 2.24
C PHE A 262 -2.19 4.03 2.64
N ALA A 263 -1.82 2.74 2.66
CA ALA A 263 -0.45 2.33 2.93
C ALA A 263 0.53 2.85 1.87
N ALA A 264 0.19 2.69 0.58
CA ALA A 264 1.03 3.16 -0.52
C ALA A 264 1.25 4.67 -0.48
N LEU A 265 0.19 5.45 -0.27
CA LEU A 265 0.29 6.91 -0.17
C LEU A 265 1.04 7.34 1.10
N SER A 266 0.88 6.64 2.21
CA SER A 266 1.67 6.88 3.43
C SER A 266 3.17 6.69 3.19
N ILE A 267 3.53 5.55 2.57
CA ILE A 267 4.92 5.24 2.21
C ILE A 267 5.45 6.27 1.21
N LEU A 268 4.66 6.64 0.21
CA LEU A 268 5.03 7.64 -0.78
C LEU A 268 5.35 9.00 -0.14
N ILE A 269 4.44 9.50 0.72
CA ILE A 269 4.62 10.76 1.45
C ILE A 269 5.86 10.70 2.32
N ALA A 270 6.04 9.62 3.09
CA ALA A 270 7.22 9.46 3.93
C ALA A 270 8.51 9.36 3.11
N THR A 271 8.48 8.77 1.92
CA THR A 271 9.64 8.72 1.02
C THR A 271 10.03 10.12 0.55
N VAL A 272 9.05 10.97 0.22
CA VAL A 272 9.30 12.37 -0.17
C VAL A 272 9.84 13.20 1.00
N LEU A 273 9.30 12.99 2.20
CA LEU A 273 9.63 13.73 3.42
C LEU A 273 10.75 13.09 4.25
N HIS A 274 11.37 12.03 3.75
CA HIS A 274 12.42 11.31 4.47
C HIS A 274 13.58 12.25 4.86
N PRO A 275 14.12 12.17 6.10
CA PRO A 275 13.82 11.19 7.16
C PRO A 275 12.77 11.65 8.19
N THR A 276 12.05 12.74 7.93
CA THR A 276 11.24 13.43 8.96
C THR A 276 9.92 12.71 9.32
N VAL A 277 9.49 11.76 8.50
CA VAL A 277 8.22 11.03 8.67
C VAL A 277 8.50 9.54 8.79
N MET A 278 7.94 8.93 9.83
CA MET A 278 8.04 7.51 10.10
C MET A 278 6.87 6.75 9.48
N VAL A 279 7.12 5.52 9.06
CA VAL A 279 6.06 4.59 8.64
C VAL A 279 6.26 3.27 9.33
N TRP A 280 5.33 2.93 10.22
CA TRP A 280 5.38 1.67 10.95
C TRP A 280 4.31 0.72 10.44
N ARG A 281 4.48 -0.55 10.74
CA ARG A 281 3.49 -1.59 10.46
C ARG A 281 3.23 -2.42 11.70
N HIS A 282 2.02 -2.94 11.75
CA HIS A 282 1.62 -3.93 12.73
C HIS A 282 1.38 -5.26 12.01
N SER A 283 2.26 -6.24 12.19
CA SER A 283 2.13 -7.55 11.56
C SER A 283 1.42 -8.54 12.49
N THR A 284 0.42 -9.23 11.95
CA THR A 284 -0.26 -10.36 12.62
C THR A 284 -0.28 -11.63 11.80
N VAL A 285 0.06 -11.56 10.52
CA VAL A 285 0.08 -12.73 9.64
C VAL A 285 1.35 -13.53 9.91
N SER A 286 1.18 -14.74 10.43
CA SER A 286 2.23 -15.74 10.52
C SER A 286 2.15 -16.67 9.32
N ALA A 287 3.27 -16.90 8.63
CA ALA A 287 3.36 -17.93 7.58
C ALA A 287 3.06 -19.34 8.11
N ALA A 288 3.04 -19.52 9.44
CA ALA A 288 2.67 -20.78 10.09
C ALA A 288 1.16 -20.96 10.30
N GLN A 289 0.31 -20.01 9.89
CA GLN A 289 -1.15 -20.05 10.05
C GLN A 289 -1.88 -19.89 8.71
N PRO A 290 -1.80 -20.89 7.80
CA PRO A 290 -2.43 -20.85 6.48
C PRO A 290 -3.96 -20.71 6.54
N GLU A 291 -4.61 -21.00 7.68
CA GLU A 291 -6.04 -20.80 7.92
C GLU A 291 -6.51 -19.33 7.88
N THR A 292 -5.58 -18.38 7.82
CA THR A 292 -5.88 -16.94 7.68
C THR A 292 -5.87 -16.46 6.22
N ILE A 293 -5.48 -17.32 5.28
CA ILE A 293 -5.42 -17.00 3.85
C ILE A 293 -6.85 -16.97 3.30
N THR A 294 -7.21 -15.86 2.64
CA THR A 294 -8.51 -15.70 2.00
C THR A 294 -8.34 -15.28 0.55
N ASP A 295 -9.13 -15.89 -0.34
CA ASP A 295 -9.17 -15.48 -1.74
C ASP A 295 -9.93 -14.16 -1.88
N ALA A 296 -9.21 -13.05 -1.95
CA ALA A 296 -9.80 -11.74 -2.09
C ALA A 296 -10.16 -11.46 -3.56
N GLU A 297 -11.45 -11.43 -3.85
CA GLU A 297 -11.99 -10.98 -5.13
C GLU A 297 -12.06 -9.45 -5.20
N THR A 298 -11.94 -8.91 -6.41
CA THR A 298 -12.09 -7.47 -6.67
C THR A 298 -13.55 -7.06 -6.88
N THR A 299 -13.88 -5.82 -6.53
CA THR A 299 -15.15 -5.17 -6.88
C THR A 299 -15.31 -4.89 -8.38
N GLY A 300 -14.22 -4.96 -9.15
CA GLY A 300 -14.15 -4.49 -10.52
C GLY A 300 -13.83 -2.99 -10.66
N ALA A 301 -13.72 -2.26 -9.54
CA ALA A 301 -13.25 -0.89 -9.55
C ALA A 301 -11.71 -0.84 -9.60
N ILE A 302 -11.19 0.18 -10.29
CA ILE A 302 -9.76 0.50 -10.33
C ILE A 302 -9.61 1.93 -9.80
N VAL A 303 -8.81 2.06 -8.75
CA VAL A 303 -8.43 3.35 -8.19
C VAL A 303 -7.02 3.69 -8.65
N GLU A 304 -6.85 4.89 -9.17
CA GLU A 304 -5.58 5.39 -9.68
C GLU A 304 -5.08 6.60 -8.89
N PHE A 305 -3.77 6.62 -8.62
CA PHE A 305 -3.04 7.83 -8.25
C PHE A 305 -1.81 7.98 -9.14
N ALA A 306 -1.73 9.06 -9.92
CA ALA A 306 -0.60 9.33 -10.81
C ALA A 306 0.23 10.53 -10.34
N PHE A 307 1.54 10.44 -10.52
CA PHE A 307 2.46 11.54 -10.22
C PHE A 307 3.68 11.55 -11.14
N ARG A 308 4.39 12.69 -11.14
CA ARG A 308 5.71 12.87 -11.75
C ARG A 308 6.69 13.39 -10.72
N PHE A 309 7.97 13.11 -10.91
CA PHE A 309 9.00 13.73 -10.08
C PHE A 309 9.20 15.20 -10.45
N ALA A 310 9.44 16.03 -9.43
CA ALA A 310 9.87 17.40 -9.62
C ALA A 310 11.26 17.43 -10.29
N LYS A 311 11.41 18.25 -11.33
CA LYS A 311 12.71 18.49 -12.00
C LYS A 311 13.49 19.58 -11.29
#